data_AF-A0A7S2HBM9-F1
#
_entry.id   AF-A0A7S2HBM9-F1
#
_cell.length_a   1.000
_cell.length_b   1.000
_cell.length_c   1.000
_cell.angle_alpha   90.00
_cell.angle_beta   90.00
_cell.angle_gamma   90.00
#
_symmetry.space_group_name_H-M   'P 1'
#
loop_
_entity.id
_entity.type
_entity.pdbx_description
1 polymer ?
#
loop_
_entity_poly.entity_id
_entity_poly.type
_entity_poly.pdbx_seq_one_letter_code
_entity_poly.pdbx_strand_id
1 'polypeptide(L)'
;EAAHKYGEAILEAAGRDSLLLAHTDLDWNPVRYLRTCEGRRRDVIHLSFQLIPYPWFAKKQRALYEAQGVVFPHLAKGLSTNRMDESNSRFVESMIAHN
;
A
#
# COMPACT_ATOMS: atom_id res chain seq x y z
N GLU A 1 17.00 0.17 -15.00
CA GLU A 1 16.17 -0.46 -16.05
C GLU A 1 15.29 -1.60 -15.52
N ALA A 2 15.86 -2.64 -14.87
CA ALA A 2 15.07 -3.77 -14.35
C ALA A 2 14.00 -3.37 -13.32
N ALA A 3 14.34 -2.56 -12.32
CA ALA A 3 13.38 -2.07 -11.32
C ALA A 3 12.27 -1.19 -11.94
N HIS A 4 12.60 -0.40 -12.96
CA HIS A 4 11.63 0.43 -13.69
C HIS A 4 10.62 -0.45 -14.43
N LYS A 5 11.09 -1.42 -15.22
CA LYS A 5 10.25 -2.41 -15.92
C LYS A 5 9.38 -3.22 -14.95
N TYR A 6 9.91 -3.59 -13.78
CA TYR A 6 9.15 -4.28 -12.73
C TYR A 6 8.00 -3.41 -12.20
N GLY A 7 8.26 -2.14 -11.90
CA GLY A 7 7.23 -1.21 -11.44
C GLY A 7 6.14 -0.95 -12.50
N GLU A 8 6.53 -0.82 -13.78
CA GLU A 8 5.57 -0.67 -14.89
C GLU A 8 4.68 -1.91 -15.00
N ALA A 9 5.24 -3.12 -14.94
CA ALA A 9 4.45 -4.34 -14.99
C ALA A 9 3.42 -4.45 -13.84
N ILE A 10 3.78 -4.02 -12.62
CA ILE A 10 2.84 -3.95 -11.49
C ILE A 10 1.73 -2.93 -11.79
N LEU A 11 2.10 -1.74 -12.28
CA LEU A 11 1.15 -0.69 -12.59
C LEU A 11 0.21 -1.07 -13.75
N GLU A 12 0.69 -1.78 -14.76
CA GLU A 12 -0.14 -2.27 -15.88
C GLU A 12 -1.13 -3.35 -15.43
N ALA A 13 -0.75 -4.19 -14.48
CA ALA A 13 -1.63 -5.19 -13.89
C ALA A 13 -2.70 -4.60 -12.94
N ALA A 14 -2.47 -3.39 -12.41
CA ALA A 14 -3.39 -2.74 -11.49
C ALA A 14 -4.66 -2.26 -12.21
N GLY A 15 -5.82 -2.56 -11.62
CA GLY A 15 -7.12 -2.06 -12.08
C GLY A 15 -7.20 -0.54 -12.05
N ARG A 16 -8.15 0.03 -12.79
CA ARG A 16 -8.43 1.47 -12.75
C ARG A 16 -8.94 1.86 -11.34
N ASP A 17 -8.46 3.01 -10.84
CA ASP A 17 -8.87 3.58 -9.54
C ASP A 17 -8.67 2.61 -8.34
N SER A 18 -7.71 1.69 -8.45
CA SER A 18 -7.48 0.65 -7.42
C SER A 18 -6.54 1.10 -6.30
N LEU A 19 -6.66 0.48 -5.12
CA LEU A 19 -5.68 0.53 -4.05
C LEU A 19 -4.67 -0.62 -4.18
N LEU A 20 -3.40 -0.27 -4.42
CA LEU A 20 -2.28 -1.21 -4.43
C LEU A 20 -1.59 -1.24 -3.06
N LEU A 21 -1.59 -2.42 -2.43
CA LEU A 21 -0.93 -2.68 -1.15
C LEU A 21 0.43 -3.36 -1.38
N ALA A 22 1.51 -2.59 -1.30
CA ALA A 22 2.85 -3.14 -1.39
C ALA A 22 3.29 -3.70 -0.04
N HIS A 23 3.80 -4.93 -0.04
CA HIS A 23 4.28 -5.55 1.20
C HIS A 23 5.79 -5.37 1.38
N THR A 24 6.60 -5.12 0.36
CA THR A 24 8.05 -4.91 0.54
C THR A 24 8.52 -3.68 -0.22
N ASP A 25 9.72 -3.22 0.10
CA ASP A 25 10.37 -2.11 -0.61
C ASP A 25 10.58 -2.39 -2.10
N LEU A 26 10.67 -3.67 -2.49
CA LEU A 26 10.81 -4.07 -3.89
C LEU A 26 9.55 -3.73 -4.69
N ASP A 27 8.38 -3.90 -4.09
CA ASP A 27 7.09 -3.56 -4.70
C ASP A 27 6.80 -2.06 -4.52
N TRP A 28 7.24 -1.50 -3.40
CA TRP A 28 6.88 -0.13 -3.02
C TRP A 28 7.70 0.92 -3.77
N ASN A 29 9.03 0.84 -3.78
CA ASN A 29 9.87 1.93 -4.25
C ASN A 29 9.78 2.18 -5.76
N PRO A 30 9.84 1.15 -6.64
CA PRO A 30 9.77 1.39 -8.08
C PRO A 30 8.43 1.98 -8.50
N VAL A 31 7.31 1.43 -8.00
CA VAL A 31 5.98 1.95 -8.31
C VAL A 31 5.80 3.36 -7.73
N ARG A 32 6.29 3.63 -6.52
CA ARG A 32 6.27 4.98 -5.94
C ARG A 32 7.06 5.97 -6.81
N TYR A 33 8.23 5.62 -7.30
CA TYR A 33 9.01 6.45 -8.22
C TYR A 33 8.23 6.77 -9.50
N LEU A 34 7.69 5.73 -10.17
CA LEU A 34 6.89 5.90 -11.40
C LEU A 34 5.69 6.82 -11.18
N ARG A 35 4.97 6.66 -10.06
CA ARG A 35 3.80 7.49 -9.74
C ARG A 35 4.18 8.92 -9.40
N THR A 36 5.16 9.11 -8.52
CA THR A 36 5.49 10.44 -7.96
C THR A 36 6.39 11.26 -8.89
N CYS A 37 7.43 10.65 -9.47
CA CYS A 37 8.43 11.34 -10.28
C CYS A 37 8.05 11.38 -11.76
N GLU A 38 7.49 10.30 -12.30
CA GLU A 38 7.15 10.19 -13.73
C GLU A 38 5.66 10.41 -14.01
N GLY A 39 4.82 10.52 -12.98
CA GLY A 39 3.39 10.77 -13.12
C GLY A 39 2.60 9.62 -13.75
N ARG A 40 3.12 8.39 -13.71
CA ARG A 40 2.47 7.19 -14.25
C ARG A 40 1.30 6.76 -13.35
N ARG A 41 0.19 6.29 -13.94
CA ARG A 41 -0.99 5.73 -13.23
C ARG A 41 -1.36 6.49 -11.94
N ARG A 42 -1.62 7.80 -12.06
CA ARG A 42 -2.02 8.65 -10.92
C ARG A 42 -3.35 8.23 -10.29
N ASP A 43 -4.17 7.49 -11.03
CA ASP A 43 -5.43 6.88 -10.62
C ASP A 43 -5.27 5.79 -9.55
N VAL A 44 -4.18 5.02 -9.58
CA VAL A 44 -3.94 3.94 -8.62
C VAL A 44 -3.46 4.54 -7.32
N ILE A 45 -4.08 4.28 -6.16
CA ILE A 45 -3.50 4.66 -4.87
C ILE A 45 -2.48 3.59 -4.46
N HIS A 46 -1.30 3.98 -4.01
CA HIS A 46 -0.23 3.03 -3.69
C HIS A 46 0.31 3.25 -2.28
N LEU A 47 0.30 2.20 -1.46
CA LEU A 47 0.58 2.25 -0.03
C LEU A 47 1.50 1.09 0.37
N SER A 48 2.47 1.36 1.25
CA SER A 48 3.24 0.30 1.91
C SER A 48 2.47 -0.27 3.09
N PHE A 49 2.03 -1.52 2.97
CA PHE A 49 1.25 -2.25 3.97
C PHE A 49 2.03 -2.48 5.27
N GLN A 50 3.34 -2.76 5.16
CA GLN A 50 4.21 -2.98 6.32
C GLN A 50 4.33 -1.74 7.21
N LEU A 51 4.15 -0.54 6.66
CA LEU A 51 4.31 0.70 7.42
C LEU A 51 3.04 1.10 8.20
N ILE A 52 1.87 0.59 7.80
CA ILE A 52 0.58 0.97 8.40
C ILE A 52 0.53 0.78 9.93
N PRO A 53 1.04 -0.34 10.51
CA PRO A 53 0.93 -0.59 11.94
C PRO A 53 1.79 0.33 12.81
N TYR A 54 2.75 1.05 12.23
CA TYR A 54 3.64 1.89 13.01
C TYR A 54 2.94 3.17 13.51
N PRO A 55 3.12 3.57 14.78
CA PRO A 55 2.45 4.75 15.34
C PRO A 55 2.71 6.06 14.59
N TRP A 56 3.88 6.21 13.98
CA TRP A 56 4.21 7.40 13.19
C TRP A 56 3.38 7.48 11.90
N PHE A 57 3.02 6.34 11.30
CA PHE A 57 2.18 6.29 10.10
C PHE A 57 0.80 6.86 10.40
N ALA A 58 0.18 6.42 11.50
CA ALA A 58 -1.10 6.94 11.97
C ALA A 58 -1.06 8.46 12.19
N LYS A 59 0.04 8.98 12.73
CA LYS A 59 0.19 10.42 13.05
C LYS A 59 0.51 11.30 11.84
N LYS A 60 1.19 10.77 10.81
CA LYS A 60 1.82 11.59 9.75
C LYS A 60 1.36 11.26 8.34
N GLN A 61 0.97 10.02 8.08
CA GLN A 61 0.68 9.54 6.73
C GLN A 61 -0.79 9.22 6.54
N ARG A 62 -1.47 8.66 7.54
CA ARG A 62 -2.86 8.17 7.44
C ARG A 62 -3.81 9.17 6.80
N ALA A 63 -3.83 10.42 7.28
CA ALA A 63 -4.71 11.47 6.75
C ALA A 63 -4.49 11.77 5.25
N LEU A 64 -3.28 11.57 4.72
CA LEU A 64 -2.98 11.79 3.30
C LEU A 64 -3.65 10.74 2.41
N TYR A 65 -3.77 9.51 2.89
CA TYR A 65 -4.41 8.41 2.18
C TYR A 65 -5.94 8.43 2.39
N GLU A 66 -6.41 8.79 3.59
CA GLU A 66 -7.85 9.00 3.84
C GLU A 66 -8.42 10.12 2.96
N ALA A 67 -7.65 11.20 2.71
CA ALA A 67 -8.04 12.25 1.76
C ALA A 67 -8.16 11.78 0.30
N GLN A 68 -7.59 10.60 -0.02
CA GLN A 68 -7.73 9.94 -1.32
C GLN A 68 -8.81 8.85 -1.31
N GLY A 69 -9.54 8.67 -0.21
CA GLY A 69 -10.63 7.71 -0.08
C GLY A 69 -10.25 6.36 0.54
N VAL A 70 -9.00 6.18 1.01
CA VAL A 70 -8.57 4.93 1.66
C VAL A 70 -9.17 4.81 3.06
N VAL A 71 -9.80 3.68 3.35
CA VAL A 71 -10.35 3.36 4.66
C VAL A 71 -9.39 2.43 5.41
N PHE A 72 -8.86 2.90 6.54
CA PHE A 72 -8.00 2.09 7.40
C PHE A 72 -8.83 1.45 8.53
N PRO A 73 -8.83 0.12 8.65
CA PRO A 73 -9.54 -0.57 9.72
C PRO A 73 -8.88 -0.31 11.08
N HIS A 74 -9.57 -0.72 12.14
CA HIS A 74 -9.01 -0.65 13.48
C HIS A 74 -7.79 -1.59 13.59
N LEU A 75 -6.63 -1.03 13.93
CA LEU A 75 -5.40 -1.79 14.07
C LEU A 75 -5.33 -2.37 15.49
N ALA A 76 -5.33 -3.69 15.59
CA ALA A 76 -5.12 -4.36 16.87
C ALA A 76 -3.71 -4.05 17.41
N LYS A 77 -3.59 -3.93 18.74
CA LYS A 77 -2.30 -3.72 19.39
C LYS A 77 -1.45 -4.98 19.22
N GLY A 78 -0.20 -4.82 18.77
CA GLY A 78 0.73 -5.94 18.55
C GLY A 78 0.57 -6.62 17.18
N LEU A 79 -0.06 -5.95 16.21
CA LEU A 79 -0.19 -6.46 14.85
C LEU A 79 1.17 -6.84 14.25
N SER A 80 1.28 -8.08 13.79
CA SER A 80 2.44 -8.57 13.05
C SER A 80 2.30 -8.21 11.57
N THR A 81 3.43 -7.88 10.92
CA THR A 81 3.52 -7.75 9.46
C THR A 81 4.16 -8.98 8.82
N ASN A 82 4.43 -10.03 9.60
CA ASN A 82 4.90 -11.31 9.07
C ASN A 82 3.75 -11.97 8.28
N ARG A 83 4.01 -12.31 7.01
CA ARG A 83 3.01 -12.92 6.11
C ARG A 83 2.42 -14.24 6.62
N MET A 84 3.16 -14.95 7.46
CA MET A 84 2.74 -16.24 8.02
C MET A 84 1.95 -16.10 9.32
N ASP A 85 1.78 -14.88 9.83
CA ASP A 85 1.07 -14.59 11.06
C ASP A 85 -0.42 -14.40 10.78
N GLU A 86 -1.29 -15.04 11.58
CA GLU A 86 -2.74 -14.94 11.43
C GLU A 86 -3.22 -13.48 11.58
N SER A 87 -2.59 -12.69 12.45
CA SER A 87 -2.94 -11.28 12.63
C SER A 87 -2.70 -10.45 11.36
N ASN A 88 -1.66 -10.78 10.58
CA ASN A 88 -1.38 -10.16 9.29
C ASN A 88 -2.46 -10.52 8.26
N SER A 89 -2.85 -11.79 8.17
CA SER A 89 -3.92 -12.23 7.24
C SER A 89 -5.24 -11.54 7.54
N ARG A 90 -5.65 -11.50 8.81
CA ARG A 90 -6.86 -10.77 9.24
C ARG A 90 -6.80 -9.28 8.89
N PHE A 91 -5.62 -8.68 8.98
CA PHE A 91 -5.44 -7.28 8.61
C PHE A 91 -5.56 -7.06 7.09
N VAL A 92 -4.98 -7.93 6.27
CA VAL A 92 -5.15 -7.89 4.81
C VAL A 92 -6.63 -8.05 4.43
N GLU A 93 -7.31 -9.04 4.98
CA GLU A 93 -8.75 -9.26 4.75
C GLU A 93 -9.57 -8.03 5.14
N SER A 94 -9.25 -7.42 6.28
CA SER A 94 -9.93 -6.21 6.72
C SER A 94 -9.66 -5.01 5.80
N MET A 95 -8.47 -4.88 5.21
CA MET A 95 -8.21 -3.83 4.23
C MET A 95 -9.05 -4.04 2.96
N ILE A 96 -9.13 -5.27 2.47
CA ILE A 96 -9.93 -5.64 1.28
C ILE A 96 -11.43 -5.42 1.54
N ALA A 97 -11.93 -5.75 2.73
CA ALA A 97 -13.36 -5.61 3.03
C ALA A 97 -13.84 -4.14 3.09
N HIS A 98 -12.93 -3.19 3.30
CA HIS A 98 -13.27 -1.76 3.48
C HIS A 98 -12.88 -0.87 2.30
N ASN A 99 -12.19 -1.39 1.28
CA ASN A 99 -11.71 -0.64 0.11
C ASN A 99 -11.98 -1.43 -1.18
#